data_AF-A0A966Q0K8-F1
#
_entry.id   AF-A0A966Q0K8-F1
#
_cell.length_a   1.000
_cell.length_b   1.000
_cell.length_c   1.000
_cell.angle_alpha   90.00
_cell.angle_beta   90.00
_cell.angle_gamma   90.00
#
_symmetry.space_group_name_H-M   'P 1'
#
loop_
_entity.id
_entity.type
_entity.pdbx_description
1 polymer ?
#
loop_
_entity_poly.entity_id
_entity_poly.type
_entity_poly.pdbx_seq_one_letter_code
_entity_poly.pdbx_strand_id
1 'polypeptide(L)'
;MYYIYAYLREDGSPYYIGKGKGKRAYDRSMHKITKTPVDRSRIVIMENNLTEVGALALERFYIRWYGRKDNETGILRNFTDGGEGSNGAIKKPVSLETRQKLSDYNIKNGIKPPSRKGMKQPKSAVERTAAFLRGKPLSDSHRKSLCKPKEKGECPHCGLIGGINQLKRWHFDNCNYKAEVI
;
A
#
# COMPACT_ATOMS: atom_id res chain seq x y z
N MET A 1 -7.56 -4.00 -26.85
CA MET A 1 -6.57 -3.65 -27.87
C MET A 1 -5.70 -2.50 -27.38
N TYR A 2 -4.39 -2.59 -27.58
CA TYR A 2 -3.43 -1.53 -27.23
C TYR A 2 -2.96 -0.79 -28.47
N TYR A 3 -2.43 0.41 -28.28
CA TYR A 3 -1.89 1.27 -29.32
C TYR A 3 -0.72 2.09 -28.79
N ILE A 4 0.11 2.61 -29.69
CA ILE A 4 1.18 3.56 -29.41
C ILE A 4 0.76 4.93 -29.92
N TYR A 5 0.97 5.96 -29.10
CA TYR A 5 0.62 7.33 -29.46
C TYR A 5 1.78 8.29 -29.18
N ALA A 6 1.84 9.36 -29.96
CA ALA A 6 2.75 10.48 -29.78
C ALA A 6 1.97 11.76 -29.49
N TYR A 7 2.52 12.59 -28.61
CA TYR A 7 2.13 13.99 -28.49
C TYR A 7 3.15 14.87 -29.20
N LEU A 8 2.67 15.70 -30.11
CA LEU A 8 3.50 16.54 -30.97
C LEU A 8 3.55 17.99 -30.49
N ARG A 9 4.71 18.62 -30.70
CA ARG A 9 4.89 20.07 -30.59
C ARG A 9 4.26 20.78 -31.79
N GLU A 10 4.34 22.11 -31.81
CA GLU A 10 3.87 22.93 -32.93
C GLU A 10 4.69 22.69 -34.20
N ASP A 11 5.99 22.39 -34.05
CA ASP A 11 6.90 22.04 -35.16
C ASP A 11 6.74 20.59 -35.68
N GLY A 12 5.78 19.82 -35.14
CA GLY A 12 5.54 18.43 -35.51
C GLY A 12 6.46 17.41 -34.84
N SER A 13 7.46 17.83 -34.06
CA SER A 13 8.36 16.90 -33.36
C SER A 13 7.66 16.27 -32.14
N PRO A 14 7.92 14.97 -31.84
CA PRO A 14 7.32 14.32 -30.69
C PRO A 14 8.00 14.79 -29.40
N TYR A 15 7.20 15.18 -28.40
CA TYR A 15 7.69 15.46 -27.06
C TYR A 15 7.33 14.38 -26.04
N TYR A 16 6.44 13.46 -26.39
CA TYR A 16 6.07 12.34 -25.54
C TYR A 16 5.58 11.19 -26.41
N ILE A 17 5.98 9.97 -26.05
CA ILE A 17 5.49 8.73 -26.67
C ILE A 17 5.03 7.80 -25.55
N GLY A 18 3.88 7.15 -25.74
CA GLY A 18 3.38 6.21 -24.75
C GLY A 18 2.50 5.12 -25.31
N LYS A 19 2.37 4.05 -24.52
CA LYS A 19 1.37 2.99 -24.73
C LYS A 19 0.01 3.38 -24.16
N GLY A 20 -1.05 3.09 -24.91
CA GLY A 20 -2.42 3.29 -24.44
C GLY A 20 -3.42 2.21 -24.81
N LYS A 21 -4.58 2.30 -24.16
CA LYS A 21 -5.78 1.47 -24.37
C LYS A 21 -7.00 2.36 -24.13
N GLY A 22 -8.06 2.15 -24.90
CA GLY A 22 -9.28 2.97 -24.80
C GLY A 22 -8.99 4.45 -25.03
N LYS A 23 -9.42 5.33 -24.12
CA LYS A 23 -9.29 6.79 -24.26
C LYS A 23 -7.99 7.37 -23.69
N ARG A 24 -7.00 6.56 -23.28
CA ARG A 24 -5.80 7.01 -22.55
C ARG A 24 -5.04 8.15 -23.24
N ALA A 25 -4.88 8.13 -24.57
CA ALA A 25 -4.18 9.22 -25.28
C ALA A 25 -4.91 10.57 -25.23
N TYR A 26 -6.22 10.56 -25.00
CA TYR A 26 -7.06 11.76 -25.06
C TYR A 26 -7.50 12.25 -23.68
N ASP A 27 -7.25 11.46 -22.63
CA ASP A 27 -7.69 11.76 -21.27
C ASP A 27 -6.67 12.64 -20.54
N ARG A 28 -7.03 13.90 -20.32
CA ARG A 28 -6.19 14.88 -19.61
C ARG A 28 -6.01 14.56 -18.13
N SER A 29 -6.97 13.84 -17.51
CA SER A 29 -6.92 13.51 -16.08
C SER A 29 -5.86 12.44 -15.77
N MET A 30 -5.51 11.63 -16.77
CA MET A 30 -4.57 10.52 -16.66
C MET A 30 -3.10 10.94 -16.81
N HIS A 31 -2.82 12.15 -17.33
CA HIS A 31 -1.47 12.61 -17.63
C HIS A 31 -1.10 13.89 -16.88
N LYS A 32 -0.96 13.75 -15.55
CA LYS A 32 -0.64 14.89 -14.66
C LYS A 32 0.75 15.50 -14.91
N ILE A 33 1.72 14.67 -15.30
CA ILE A 33 3.11 15.10 -15.50
C ILE A 33 3.31 15.58 -16.94
N THR A 34 2.99 14.75 -17.92
CA THR A 34 3.14 15.05 -19.35
C THR A 34 1.82 15.56 -19.92
N LYS A 35 1.63 16.89 -19.88
CA LYS A 35 0.39 17.52 -20.34
C LYS A 35 0.03 17.07 -21.76
N THR A 36 -1.19 16.56 -21.92
CA THR A 36 -1.80 16.28 -23.23
C THR A 36 -1.88 17.58 -24.05
N PRO A 37 -1.61 17.54 -25.36
CA PRO A 37 -1.82 18.67 -26.26
C PRO A 37 -3.24 19.24 -26.11
N VAL A 38 -3.35 20.56 -26.10
CA VAL A 38 -4.66 21.24 -26.10
C VAL A 38 -5.37 20.98 -27.42
N ASP A 39 -4.63 21.13 -28.52
CA ASP A 39 -5.09 20.74 -29.84
C ASP A 39 -4.96 19.23 -30.03
N ARG A 40 -6.10 18.58 -30.33
CA ARG A 40 -6.20 17.13 -30.51
C ARG A 40 -5.57 16.65 -31.81
N SER A 41 -5.37 17.52 -32.81
CA SER A 41 -4.69 17.17 -34.06
C SER A 41 -3.25 16.69 -33.81
N ARG A 42 -2.63 17.17 -32.72
CA ARG A 42 -1.27 16.83 -32.29
C ARG A 42 -1.18 15.57 -31.44
N ILE A 43 -2.26 14.79 -31.38
CA ILE A 43 -2.30 13.47 -30.75
C ILE A 43 -2.36 12.44 -31.88
N VAL A 44 -1.21 11.84 -32.20
CA VAL A 44 -1.08 10.91 -33.31
C VAL A 44 -1.01 9.48 -32.79
N ILE A 45 -1.89 8.62 -33.29
CA ILE A 45 -1.77 7.17 -33.09
C ILE A 45 -0.77 6.65 -34.12
N MET A 46 0.37 6.16 -33.65
CA MET A 46 1.45 5.66 -34.51
C MET A 46 1.19 4.21 -34.94
N GLU A 47 0.81 3.37 -33.98
CA GLU A 47 0.57 1.95 -34.20
C GLU A 47 -0.68 1.51 -33.43
N ASN A 48 -1.51 0.65 -34.01
CA ASN A 48 -2.75 0.18 -33.41
C ASN A 48 -2.89 -1.35 -33.50
N ASN A 49 -3.98 -1.89 -32.93
CA ASN A 49 -4.25 -3.33 -32.97
C ASN A 49 -3.17 -4.21 -32.32
N LEU A 50 -2.47 -3.68 -31.32
CA LEU A 50 -1.37 -4.35 -30.66
C LEU A 50 -1.84 -5.18 -29.47
N THR A 51 -1.11 -6.28 -29.23
CA THR A 51 -1.11 -6.97 -27.95
C THR A 51 -0.45 -6.09 -26.89
N GLU A 52 -0.67 -6.40 -25.61
CA GLU A 52 -0.06 -5.62 -24.54
C GLU A 52 1.47 -5.65 -24.59
N VAL A 53 2.02 -6.84 -24.83
CA VAL A 53 3.47 -7.09 -24.91
C VAL A 53 4.06 -6.42 -26.14
N GLY A 54 3.39 -6.50 -27.30
CA GLY A 54 3.83 -5.83 -28.52
C GLY A 54 3.87 -4.31 -28.36
N ALA A 55 2.82 -3.73 -27.79
CA ALA A 55 2.81 -2.31 -27.49
C ALA A 55 3.85 -1.91 -26.43
N LEU A 56 4.16 -2.78 -25.46
CA LEU A 56 5.25 -2.52 -24.51
C LEU A 56 6.62 -2.48 -25.19
N ALA A 57 6.87 -3.42 -26.11
CA ALA A 57 8.11 -3.48 -26.86
C ALA A 57 8.29 -2.26 -27.76
N LEU A 58 7.24 -1.84 -28.47
CA LEU A 58 7.26 -0.66 -29.34
C LEU A 58 7.41 0.65 -28.55
N GLU A 59 6.77 0.77 -27.38
CA GLU A 59 6.97 1.93 -26.50
C GLU A 59 8.45 2.10 -26.13
N ARG A 60 9.09 1.02 -25.67
CA ARG A 60 10.52 1.01 -25.33
C ARG A 60 11.40 1.32 -26.53
N PHE A 61 11.05 0.76 -27.69
CA PHE A 61 11.75 1.01 -28.95
C PHE A 61 11.73 2.50 -29.31
N TYR A 62 10.56 3.12 -29.37
CA TYR A 62 10.44 4.54 -29.76
C TYR A 62 11.08 5.47 -28.72
N ILE A 63 10.93 5.20 -27.43
CA ILE A 63 11.58 6.02 -26.39
C ILE A 63 13.09 6.00 -26.56
N ARG A 64 13.67 4.82 -26.82
CA ARG A 64 15.10 4.70 -27.08
C ARG A 64 15.53 5.33 -28.40
N TRP A 65 14.71 5.22 -29.44
CA TRP A 65 14.99 5.78 -30.76
C TRP A 65 15.07 7.32 -30.75
N TYR A 66 14.10 7.98 -30.12
CA TYR A 66 14.07 9.46 -30.07
C TYR A 66 14.90 10.05 -28.92
N GLY A 67 15.28 9.22 -27.95
CA GLY A 67 16.01 9.63 -26.76
C GLY A 67 15.20 10.51 -25.80
N ARG A 68 15.65 10.61 -24.55
CA ARG A 68 14.96 11.37 -23.50
C ARG A 68 15.75 12.62 -23.14
N LYS A 69 15.02 13.63 -22.69
CA LYS A 69 15.60 14.91 -22.29
C LYS A 69 16.26 14.85 -20.92
N ASP A 70 15.75 14.02 -20.01
CA ASP A 70 16.21 13.92 -18.62
C ASP A 70 17.58 13.25 -18.46
N ASN A 71 17.95 12.38 -19.40
CA ASN A 71 19.26 11.72 -19.48
C ASN A 71 20.11 12.25 -20.65
N GLU A 72 19.71 13.39 -21.24
CA GLU A 72 20.42 14.06 -22.34
C GLU A 72 20.62 13.22 -23.61
N THR A 73 19.80 12.16 -23.81
CA THR A 73 19.92 11.31 -25.02
C THR A 73 19.01 11.75 -26.17
N GLY A 74 18.07 12.67 -25.95
CA GLY A 74 17.21 13.16 -27.01
C GLY A 74 16.07 14.09 -26.59
N ILE A 75 14.95 14.01 -27.33
CA ILE A 75 13.94 15.07 -27.34
C ILE A 75 12.69 14.78 -26.50
N LEU A 76 12.49 13.56 -26.04
CA LEU A 76 11.27 13.18 -25.33
C LEU A 76 11.27 13.64 -23.87
N ARG A 77 10.08 13.99 -23.37
CA ARG A 77 9.82 14.33 -21.97
C ARG A 77 9.36 13.10 -21.15
N ASN A 78 9.62 11.90 -21.67
CA ASN A 78 9.44 10.65 -20.95
C ASN A 78 10.43 10.59 -19.77
N PHE A 79 9.98 10.07 -18.63
CA PHE A 79 10.81 9.91 -17.42
C PHE A 79 11.31 8.47 -17.22
N THR A 80 10.83 7.55 -18.05
CA THR A 80 11.13 6.12 -17.96
C THR A 80 11.46 5.60 -19.34
N ASP A 81 12.16 4.47 -19.43
CA ASP A 81 12.51 3.83 -20.70
C ASP A 81 11.34 3.11 -21.37
N GLY A 82 10.12 3.26 -20.84
CA GLY A 82 8.97 2.44 -21.19
C GLY A 82 9.03 1.06 -20.53
N GLY A 83 7.94 0.31 -20.51
CA GLY A 83 7.89 -0.97 -19.77
C GLY A 83 7.41 -0.84 -18.32
N GLU A 84 7.62 0.32 -17.71
CA GLU A 84 7.28 0.62 -16.32
C GLU A 84 5.81 1.00 -16.18
N GLY A 85 4.92 0.03 -16.35
CA GLY A 85 3.51 0.21 -15.97
C GLY A 85 3.36 0.29 -14.45
N SER A 86 2.41 1.09 -13.97
CA SER A 86 1.95 1.03 -12.57
C SER A 86 1.32 -0.32 -12.19
N ASN A 87 0.97 -1.15 -13.18
CA ASN A 87 0.37 -2.48 -13.02
C ASN A 87 1.36 -3.59 -12.62
N GLY A 88 2.58 -3.24 -12.21
CA GLY A 88 3.59 -4.19 -11.77
C GLY A 88 4.51 -3.65 -10.69
N ALA A 89 4.14 -2.55 -10.01
CA ALA A 89 4.90 -2.07 -8.87
C ALA A 89 4.85 -3.11 -7.74
N ILE A 90 5.79 -4.07 -7.76
CA ILE A 90 6.22 -4.77 -6.57
C ILE A 90 6.70 -3.66 -5.66
N LYS A 91 5.86 -3.25 -4.70
CA LYS A 91 6.28 -2.31 -3.67
C LYS A 91 7.53 -2.92 -3.06
N LYS A 92 8.71 -2.36 -3.36
CA LYS A 92 9.92 -2.73 -2.66
C LYS A 92 9.59 -2.67 -1.17
N PRO A 93 9.95 -3.68 -0.36
CA PRO A 93 9.71 -3.61 1.07
C PRO A 93 10.27 -2.28 1.56
N VAL A 94 9.40 -1.48 2.17
CA VAL A 94 9.75 -0.14 2.65
C VAL A 94 10.92 -0.31 3.62
N SER A 95 12.02 0.43 3.42
CA SER A 95 13.18 0.35 4.30
C SER A 95 12.77 0.70 5.74
N LEU A 96 13.48 0.15 6.73
CA LEU A 96 13.20 0.44 8.14
C LEU A 96 13.23 1.95 8.43
N GLU A 97 14.13 2.67 7.77
CA GLU A 97 14.28 4.11 7.87
C GLU A 97 13.06 4.86 7.30
N THR A 98 12.57 4.49 6.12
CA THR A 98 11.35 5.10 5.56
C THR A 98 10.13 4.79 6.43
N ARG A 99 10.08 3.59 7.02
CA ARG A 99 9.03 3.19 7.95
C ARG A 99 9.05 4.02 9.24
N GLN A 100 10.24 4.31 9.79
CA GLN A 100 10.39 5.20 10.94
C GLN A 100 9.94 6.63 10.60
N LYS A 101 10.43 7.21 9.50
CA LYS A 101 10.03 8.56 9.06
C LYS A 101 8.50 8.72 8.90
N LEU A 102 7.84 7.72 8.32
CA LEU A 102 6.37 7.68 8.21
C LEU A 102 5.69 7.58 9.57
N SER A 103 6.23 6.77 10.49
CA SER A 103 5.72 6.65 11.86
C SER A 103 5.82 7.98 12.60
N ASP A 104 6.99 8.62 12.57
CA ASP A 104 7.25 9.89 13.24
C ASP A 104 6.36 11.00 12.68
N TYR A 105 6.19 11.05 11.36
CA TYR A 105 5.25 11.95 10.72
C TYR A 105 3.81 11.75 11.20
N ASN A 106 3.34 10.50 11.27
CA ASN A 106 1.97 10.21 11.72
C ASN A 106 1.78 10.59 13.20
N ILE A 107 2.77 10.34 14.05
CA ILE A 107 2.76 10.75 15.46
C ILE A 107 2.71 12.28 15.57
N LYS A 108 3.60 12.98 14.85
CA LYS A 108 3.68 14.46 14.84
C LYS A 108 2.37 15.11 14.41
N ASN A 109 1.69 14.53 13.43
CA ASN A 109 0.44 15.08 12.89
C ASN A 109 -0.82 14.50 13.55
N GLY A 110 -0.70 13.70 14.61
CA GLY A 110 -1.85 13.11 15.31
C GLY A 110 -2.68 12.14 14.45
N ILE A 111 -2.11 11.63 13.36
CA ILE A 111 -2.76 10.68 12.45
C ILE A 111 -2.78 9.32 13.14
N LYS A 112 -3.87 9.02 13.85
CA LYS A 112 -4.06 7.72 14.47
C LYS A 112 -4.52 6.70 13.42
N PRO A 113 -3.91 5.51 13.36
CA PRO A 113 -4.49 4.43 12.56
C PRO A 113 -5.91 4.15 13.07
N PRO A 114 -6.85 3.77 12.20
CA PRO A 114 -8.22 3.51 12.62
C PRO A 114 -8.22 2.47 13.74
N SER A 115 -8.73 2.86 14.91
CA SER A 115 -8.91 1.96 16.03
C SER A 115 -9.84 0.82 15.61
N ARG A 116 -9.35 -0.43 15.67
CA ARG A 116 -10.20 -1.61 15.46
C ARG A 116 -11.18 -1.86 16.62
N LYS A 117 -11.08 -1.09 17.72
CA LYS A 117 -11.99 -1.19 18.87
C LYS A 117 -13.41 -0.83 18.41
N GLY A 118 -14.31 -1.82 18.45
CA GLY A 118 -15.71 -1.66 18.01
C GLY A 118 -16.00 -2.02 16.55
N MET A 119 -14.98 -2.31 15.72
CA MET A 119 -15.21 -2.79 14.36
C MET A 119 -15.76 -4.22 14.39
N LYS A 120 -16.97 -4.42 13.84
CA LYS A 120 -17.54 -5.76 13.62
C LYS A 120 -16.79 -6.43 12.47
N GLN A 121 -16.39 -7.69 12.68
CA GLN A 121 -15.82 -8.51 11.61
C GLN A 121 -16.88 -8.75 10.51
N PRO A 122 -16.49 -8.83 9.23
CA PRO A 122 -17.43 -9.16 8.17
C PRO A 122 -17.98 -10.59 8.38
N LYS A 123 -19.27 -10.79 8.08
CA LYS A 123 -19.97 -12.08 8.28
C LYS A 123 -19.19 -13.27 7.69
N SER A 124 -18.66 -13.10 6.48
CA SER A 124 -17.86 -14.13 5.79
C SER A 124 -16.57 -14.53 6.52
N ALA A 125 -15.95 -13.64 7.30
CA ALA A 125 -14.78 -14.01 8.10
C ALA A 125 -15.18 -14.80 9.35
N VAL A 126 -16.30 -14.43 9.98
CA VAL A 126 -16.87 -15.15 11.11
C VAL A 126 -17.29 -16.56 10.69
N GLU A 127 -18.00 -16.69 9.57
CA GLU A 127 -18.45 -17.96 9.01
C GLU A 127 -17.29 -18.90 8.66
N ARG A 128 -16.23 -18.39 8.01
CA ARG A 128 -15.03 -19.19 7.71
C ARG A 128 -14.35 -19.71 8.98
N THR A 129 -14.24 -18.86 10.00
CA THR A 129 -13.62 -19.24 11.28
C THR A 129 -14.46 -20.30 11.99
N ALA A 130 -15.78 -20.10 12.03
CA ALA A 130 -16.71 -21.05 12.63
C ALA A 130 -16.69 -22.40 11.90
N ALA A 131 -16.68 -22.41 10.57
CA ALA A 131 -16.58 -23.62 9.75
C ALA A 131 -15.27 -24.39 10.02
N PHE A 132 -14.15 -23.67 10.14
CA PHE A 132 -12.85 -24.29 10.42
C PHE A 132 -12.77 -24.94 11.82
N LEU A 133 -13.40 -24.32 12.83
CA LEU A 133 -13.39 -24.80 14.22
C LEU A 133 -14.44 -25.87 14.49
N ARG A 134 -15.46 -25.99 13.65
CA ARG A 134 -16.55 -26.96 13.83
C ARG A 134 -15.98 -28.38 13.87
N GLY A 135 -16.30 -29.10 14.94
CA GLY A 135 -15.90 -30.50 15.13
C GLY A 135 -14.44 -30.71 15.53
N LYS A 136 -13.65 -29.65 15.76
CA LYS A 136 -12.27 -29.79 16.26
C LYS A 136 -12.27 -29.72 17.79
N PRO A 137 -12.11 -30.84 18.50
CA PRO A 137 -12.00 -30.79 19.95
C PRO A 137 -10.71 -30.07 20.35
N LEU A 138 -10.78 -29.32 21.46
CA LEU A 138 -9.58 -28.80 22.12
C LEU A 138 -8.70 -29.99 22.52
N SER A 139 -7.38 -29.84 22.37
CA SER A 139 -6.42 -30.86 22.80
C SER A 139 -6.57 -31.14 24.30
N ASP A 140 -6.26 -32.37 24.71
CA ASP A 140 -6.34 -32.75 26.12
C ASP A 140 -5.41 -31.90 27.00
N SER A 141 -4.24 -31.52 26.48
CA SER A 141 -3.32 -30.59 27.15
C SER A 141 -3.96 -29.23 27.39
N HIS A 142 -4.65 -28.67 26.40
CA HIS A 142 -5.33 -27.39 26.51
C HIS A 142 -6.53 -27.47 27.46
N ARG A 143 -7.33 -28.53 27.35
CA ARG A 143 -8.47 -28.78 28.25
C ARG A 143 -8.01 -28.87 29.72
N LYS A 144 -6.97 -29.66 29.99
CA LYS A 144 -6.39 -29.76 31.34
C LYS A 144 -5.88 -28.42 31.86
N SER A 145 -5.30 -27.59 30.99
CA SER A 145 -4.83 -26.24 31.38
C SER A 145 -5.98 -25.29 31.73
N LEU A 146 -7.13 -25.39 31.05
CA LEU A 146 -8.31 -24.56 31.35
C LEU A 146 -8.99 -24.95 32.67
N CYS A 147 -8.88 -26.21 33.09
CA CYS A 147 -9.44 -26.68 34.35
C CYS A 147 -8.60 -26.28 35.58
N LYS A 148 -7.38 -25.77 35.41
CA LYS A 148 -6.54 -25.35 36.54
C LYS A 148 -7.09 -24.06 37.15
N PRO A 149 -7.27 -23.99 38.49
CA PRO A 149 -7.66 -22.74 39.14
C PRO A 149 -6.59 -21.68 38.87
N LYS A 150 -7.03 -20.49 38.48
CA LYS A 150 -6.11 -19.36 38.28
C LYS A 150 -5.68 -18.84 39.64
N GLU A 151 -4.36 -18.73 39.84
CA GLU A 151 -3.79 -18.12 41.04
C GLU A 151 -4.35 -16.71 41.23
N LYS A 152 -4.80 -16.43 42.45
CA LYS A 152 -5.22 -15.09 42.87
C LYS A 152 -4.11 -14.48 43.72
N GLY A 153 -3.95 -13.18 43.62
CA GLY A 153 -3.12 -12.39 44.52
C GLY A 153 -3.91 -11.21 45.08
N GLU A 154 -3.26 -10.45 45.93
CA GLU A 154 -3.76 -9.18 46.46
C GLU A 154 -2.73 -8.09 46.17
N CYS A 155 -3.18 -6.95 45.68
CA CYS A 155 -2.30 -5.80 45.46
C CYS A 155 -1.99 -5.10 46.81
N PRO A 156 -0.72 -4.95 47.21
CA PRO A 156 -0.36 -4.33 48.50
C PRO A 156 -0.65 -2.82 48.55
N HIS A 157 -0.83 -2.15 47.41
CA HIS A 157 -1.08 -0.71 47.36
C HIS A 157 -2.56 -0.34 47.41
N CYS A 158 -3.46 -1.21 46.95
CA CYS A 158 -4.88 -0.91 46.83
C CYS A 158 -5.82 -2.00 47.37
N GLY A 159 -5.28 -3.10 47.91
CA GLY A 159 -6.07 -4.22 48.47
C GLY A 159 -6.89 -5.02 47.46
N LEU A 160 -6.72 -4.80 46.15
CA LEU A 160 -7.53 -5.49 45.14
C LEU A 160 -7.13 -6.97 45.07
N ILE A 161 -8.09 -7.87 45.32
CA ILE A 161 -7.94 -9.31 45.17
C ILE A 161 -8.39 -9.72 43.76
N GLY A 162 -7.50 -10.38 43.01
CA GLY A 162 -7.77 -10.74 41.63
C GLY A 162 -6.81 -11.79 41.09
N GLY A 163 -7.05 -12.26 39.86
CA GLY A 163 -6.15 -13.21 39.20
C GLY A 163 -4.76 -12.59 39.01
N ILE A 164 -3.71 -13.33 39.35
CA ILE A 164 -2.35 -12.79 39.46
C ILE A 164 -1.83 -12.18 38.15
N ASN A 165 -2.22 -12.73 37.00
CA ASN A 165 -1.86 -12.19 35.68
C ASN A 165 -2.48 -10.82 35.41
N GLN A 166 -3.72 -10.59 35.86
CA GLN A 166 -4.38 -9.29 35.73
C GLN A 166 -3.77 -8.28 36.71
N LEU A 167 -3.44 -8.72 37.92
CA LEU A 167 -2.78 -7.88 38.90
C LEU A 167 -1.37 -7.47 38.45
N LYS A 168 -0.56 -8.36 37.87
CA LYS A 168 0.76 -8.00 37.31
C LYS A 168 0.70 -6.92 36.22
N ARG A 169 -0.38 -6.91 35.44
CA ARG A 169 -0.53 -5.99 34.31
C ARG A 169 -0.90 -4.58 34.74
N TRP A 170 -1.68 -4.42 35.80
CA TRP A 170 -2.30 -3.13 36.17
C TRP A 170 -2.12 -2.74 37.65
N HIS A 171 -1.59 -3.63 38.46
CA HIS A 171 -1.39 -3.49 39.89
C HIS A 171 0.05 -3.87 40.26
N PHE A 172 0.33 -4.08 41.55
CA PHE A 172 1.69 -4.14 42.10
C PHE A 172 2.47 -2.88 41.69
N ASP A 173 3.54 -3.02 40.91
CA ASP A 173 4.36 -1.89 40.48
C ASP A 173 3.64 -0.89 39.57
N ASN A 174 2.61 -1.35 38.86
CA ASN A 174 1.81 -0.51 37.97
C ASN A 174 0.56 0.05 38.65
N CYS A 175 0.42 -0.14 39.97
CA CYS A 175 -0.75 0.29 40.69
C CYS A 175 -0.79 1.82 40.84
N ASN A 176 -1.91 2.44 40.49
CA ASN A 176 -2.12 3.88 40.66
C ASN A 176 -2.04 4.37 42.11
N TYR A 177 -2.13 3.48 43.10
CA TYR A 177 -2.04 3.79 44.52
C TYR A 177 -0.64 3.51 45.10
N LYS A 178 0.33 3.14 44.26
CA LYS A 178 1.72 2.97 44.66
C LYS A 178 2.29 4.36 44.96
N ALA A 179 2.61 4.62 46.22
CA ALA A 179 3.31 5.86 46.59
C ALA A 179 4.65 5.91 45.85
N GLU A 180 4.91 7.00 45.13
CA GLU A 180 6.24 7.26 44.58
C GLU A 180 7.17 7.49 45.77
N VAL A 181 8.15 6.59 45.94
CA VAL A 181 9.25 6.84 46.86
C VAL A 181 10.06 7.97 46.23
N ILE A 182 9.98 9.15 46.84
CA ILE A 182 10.79 10.34 46.54
C ILE A 182 12.26 9.99 46.76
#